data_AF-A0A8T4E1F2-F1
#
_entry.id   AF-A0A8T4E1F2-F1
#
_cell.length_a   1.000
_cell.length_b   1.000
_cell.length_c   1.000
_cell.angle_alpha   90.00
_cell.angle_beta   90.00
_cell.angle_gamma   90.00
#
_symmetry.space_group_name_H-M   'P 1'
#
loop_
_entity.id
_entity.type
_entity.pdbx_description
1 polymer ?
#
loop_
_entity_poly.entity_id
_entity_poly.type
_entity_poly.pdbx_seq_one_letter_code
_entity_poly.pdbx_strand_id
1 'polypeptide(L)'
;MAKGLELDLVGTMIIALVGIALLLAFTNNTIQQAMSDGFCYLTEKIGVKPNWCKPSGFSRLTEEIEPRTTQQLAIDLASRAIICWQDAIKPAQKKDVVCSEVFLKTHPGRLTEYDFTKVMETQGGCEVLQNYLLVDELGGEYEYDGDCGDQDQIGWEIYGGVIENQTLIRIKYDTTQNKILIKG
;
A
#
# COMPACT_ATOMS: atom_id res chain seq x y z
N MET A 1 -12.25 24.66 53.76
CA MET A 1 -11.77 25.69 52.82
C MET A 1 -10.89 25.01 51.78
N ALA A 2 -11.46 24.64 50.63
CA ALA A 2 -10.70 24.04 49.55
C ALA A 2 -10.12 25.18 48.69
N LYS A 3 -8.79 25.23 48.54
CA LYS A 3 -8.14 26.15 47.61
C LYS A 3 -8.36 25.60 46.21
N GLY A 4 -9.00 26.39 45.35
CA GLY A 4 -9.17 26.05 43.94
C GLY A 4 -7.81 25.84 43.28
N LEU A 5 -7.71 24.78 42.48
CA LEU A 5 -6.57 24.59 41.58
C LEU A 5 -6.48 25.83 40.69
N GLU A 6 -5.31 26.47 40.65
CA GLU A 6 -5.04 27.55 39.71
C GLU A 6 -5.32 27.04 38.29
N LEU A 7 -6.12 27.80 37.53
CA LEU A 7 -6.59 27.42 36.19
C LEU A 7 -5.43 27.05 35.25
N ASP A 8 -4.26 27.62 35.51
CA ASP A 8 -3.00 27.40 34.79
C ASP A 8 -2.44 25.97 34.97
N LEU A 9 -2.65 25.37 36.15
CA LEU A 9 -2.24 23.99 36.44
C LEU A 9 -3.09 22.97 35.67
N VAL A 10 -4.37 23.28 35.44
CA VAL A 10 -5.27 22.44 34.65
C VAL A 10 -4.88 22.49 33.17
N GLY A 11 -4.55 23.69 32.66
CA GLY A 11 -4.11 23.87 31.27
C GLY A 11 -2.81 23.11 30.95
N THR A 12 -1.82 23.19 31.84
CA THR A 12 -0.54 22.48 31.67
C THR A 12 -0.69 20.96 31.72
N MET A 13 -1.57 20.43 32.58
CA MET A 13 -1.87 18.98 32.60
C MET A 13 -2.49 18.48 31.28
N ILE A 14 -3.41 19.24 30.68
CA ILE A 14 -4.05 18.83 29.43
C ILE A 14 -3.02 18.74 28.30
N ILE A 15 -2.14 19.75 28.18
CA ILE A 15 -1.09 19.76 27.16
C ILE A 15 -0.14 18.57 27.36
N ALA A 16 0.26 18.29 28.60
CA ALA A 16 1.13 17.15 28.91
C ALA A 16 0.48 15.80 28.55
N LEU A 17 -0.82 15.63 28.85
CA LEU A 17 -1.56 14.41 28.52
C LEU A 17 -1.67 14.18 27.00
N VAL A 18 -1.92 15.24 26.23
CA VAL A 18 -1.95 15.15 24.76
C VAL A 18 -0.56 14.79 24.21
N GLY A 19 0.50 15.41 24.74
CA GLY A 19 1.88 15.09 24.35
C GLY A 19 2.25 13.63 24.62
N ILE A 20 1.87 13.09 25.79
CA ILE A 20 2.10 11.67 26.14
C ILE A 20 1.26 10.75 25.26
N ALA A 21 0.00 11.09 24.96
CA ALA A 21 -0.85 10.29 24.09
C ALA A 21 -0.29 10.22 22.65
N LEU A 22 0.24 11.33 22.13
CA LEU A 22 0.92 11.36 20.83
C LEU A 22 2.19 10.51 20.86
N LEU A 23 3.05 10.65 21.88
CA LEU A 23 4.25 9.83 22.03
C LEU A 23 3.92 8.33 22.11
N LEU A 24 2.88 7.96 22.86
CA LEU A 24 2.42 6.57 22.95
C LEU A 24 1.87 6.05 21.62
N ALA A 25 1.20 6.90 20.83
CA ALA A 25 0.75 6.55 19.48
C ALA A 25 1.94 6.27 18.54
N PHE A 26 3.04 7.01 18.66
CA PHE A 26 4.28 6.75 17.91
C PHE A 26 4.99 5.45 18.33
N THR A 27 4.87 5.03 19.60
CA THR A 27 5.48 3.78 20.09
C THR A 27 4.66 2.52 19.79
N ASN A 28 3.44 2.65 19.27
CA ASN A 28 2.67 1.49 18.84
C ASN A 28 3.19 0.99 17.47
N ASN A 29 3.68 -0.26 17.48
CA ASN A 29 4.39 -0.99 16.42
C ASN A 29 3.94 -0.79 14.96
N THR A 30 2.69 -0.41 14.72
CA THR A 30 2.13 -0.28 13.35
C THR A 30 2.74 0.90 12.58
N ILE A 31 3.02 2.03 13.24
CA ILE A 31 3.65 3.19 12.58
C ILE A 31 5.13 2.92 12.34
N GLN A 32 5.79 2.21 13.26
CA GLN A 32 7.20 1.82 13.13
C GLN A 32 7.45 0.91 11.93
N GLN A 33 6.55 -0.04 11.63
CA GLN A 33 6.69 -0.89 10.44
C GLN A 33 6.54 -0.10 9.14
N ALA A 34 5.50 0.72 9.01
CA ALA A 34 5.29 1.54 7.80
C ALA A 34 6.42 2.57 7.59
N MET A 35 6.88 3.21 8.66
CA MET A 35 8.04 4.13 8.59
C MET A 35 9.35 3.39 8.31
N SER A 36 9.54 2.19 8.87
CA SER A 36 10.73 1.37 8.61
C SER A 36 10.80 0.94 7.15
N ASP A 37 9.68 0.55 6.55
CA ASP A 37 9.65 0.13 5.15
C ASP A 37 9.88 1.33 4.21
N GLY A 38 9.26 2.48 4.50
CA GLY A 38 9.55 3.74 3.79
C GLY A 38 11.00 4.23 3.96
N PHE A 39 11.58 4.06 5.15
CA PHE A 39 12.98 4.42 5.42
C PHE A 39 13.96 3.45 4.76
N CYS A 40 13.67 2.15 4.75
CA CYS A 40 14.47 1.17 4.03
C CYS A 40 14.44 1.43 2.51
N TYR A 41 13.29 1.83 1.97
CA TYR A 41 13.16 2.27 0.58
C TYR A 41 14.03 3.50 0.27
N LEU A 42 13.98 4.54 1.12
CA LEU A 42 14.76 5.76 0.94
C LEU A 42 16.27 5.53 1.10
N THR A 43 16.67 4.69 2.04
CA THR A 43 18.09 4.38 2.29
C THR A 43 18.70 3.52 1.17
N GLU A 44 17.92 2.59 0.60
CA GLU A 44 18.32 1.82 -0.58
C GLU A 44 18.57 2.73 -1.80
N LYS A 45 17.75 3.79 -1.99
CA LYS A 45 17.93 4.78 -3.07
C LYS A 45 19.22 5.62 -2.93
N ILE A 46 19.69 5.88 -1.71
CA ILE A 46 20.96 6.60 -1.45
C ILE A 46 22.18 5.66 -1.31
N GLY A 47 22.01 4.36 -1.56
CA GLY A 47 23.09 3.38 -1.59
C GLY A 47 23.60 2.96 -0.20
N VAL A 48 22.90 3.31 0.87
CA VAL A 48 23.22 2.87 2.24
C VAL A 48 22.26 1.76 2.59
N LYS A 49 22.76 0.53 2.77
CA LYS A 49 21.94 -0.63 3.14
C LYS A 49 22.20 -1.00 4.61
N PRO A 50 21.38 -0.54 5.56
CA PRO A 50 21.52 -0.95 6.95
C PRO A 50 21.23 -2.45 7.07
N ASN A 51 22.02 -3.18 7.88
CA ASN A 51 21.87 -4.64 8.07
C ASN A 51 20.51 -5.07 8.64
N TRP A 52 19.71 -4.13 9.15
CA TRP A 52 18.35 -4.37 9.65
C TRP A 52 17.26 -4.17 8.58
N CYS A 53 17.59 -3.61 7.42
CA CYS A 53 16.71 -3.64 6.26
C CYS A 53 16.84 -5.01 5.58
N LYS A 54 15.80 -5.84 5.69
CA LYS A 54 15.78 -7.13 4.99
C LYS A 54 15.81 -6.87 3.49
N PRO A 55 16.69 -7.56 2.73
CA PRO A 55 16.65 -7.46 1.28
C PRO A 55 15.26 -7.87 0.79
N SER A 56 14.64 -7.03 -0.03
CA SER A 56 13.41 -7.27 -0.79
C SER A 56 13.62 -8.30 -1.91
N GLY A 57 14.40 -9.35 -1.65
CA GLY A 57 14.54 -10.47 -2.57
C GLY A 57 13.38 -11.43 -2.39
N PHE A 58 12.60 -11.64 -3.46
CA PHE A 58 11.67 -12.75 -3.68
C PHE A 58 11.77 -13.90 -2.66
N SER A 59 11.10 -13.76 -1.51
CA SER A 59 11.03 -14.86 -0.54
C SER A 59 9.87 -14.69 0.43
N ARG A 60 8.71 -14.43 -0.15
CA ARG A 60 7.41 -14.96 0.30
C ARG A 60 6.46 -14.78 -0.88
N LEU A 61 6.44 -15.78 -1.75
CA LEU A 61 5.42 -15.88 -2.82
C LEU A 61 4.01 -15.87 -2.23
N THR A 62 3.86 -16.19 -0.94
CA THR A 62 2.59 -16.25 -0.25
C THR A 62 2.69 -15.55 1.10
N GLU A 63 1.85 -14.54 1.33
CA GLU A 63 1.78 -13.83 2.61
C GLU A 63 0.33 -13.69 3.07
N GLU A 64 0.10 -13.89 4.36
CA GLU A 64 -1.18 -13.63 4.99
C GLU A 64 -1.20 -12.20 5.53
N ILE A 65 -2.28 -11.47 5.26
CA ILE A 65 -2.49 -10.13 5.81
C ILE A 65 -3.86 -10.02 6.48
N GLU A 66 -3.94 -9.14 7.48
CA GLU A 66 -5.15 -8.86 8.27
C GLU A 66 -5.44 -7.36 8.21
N PRO A 67 -5.78 -6.81 7.02
CA PRO A 67 -6.03 -5.39 6.87
C PRO A 67 -7.25 -5.00 7.70
N ARG A 68 -7.13 -3.86 8.40
CA ARG A 68 -8.20 -3.33 9.25
C ARG A 68 -9.12 -2.37 8.51
N THR A 69 -8.63 -1.75 7.43
CA THR A 69 -9.37 -0.79 6.63
C THR A 69 -9.14 -1.05 5.13
N THR A 70 -10.10 -0.66 4.29
CA THR A 70 -9.95 -0.69 2.83
C THR A 70 -8.69 0.06 2.39
N GLN A 71 -8.42 1.21 3.00
CA GLN A 71 -7.23 2.00 2.69
C GLN A 71 -5.93 1.24 3.01
N GLN A 72 -5.87 0.52 4.13
CA GLN A 72 -4.71 -0.32 4.46
C GLN A 72 -4.52 -1.42 3.42
N LEU A 73 -5.60 -2.11 3.03
CA LEU A 73 -5.54 -3.13 1.98
C LEU A 73 -5.06 -2.54 0.64
N ALA A 74 -5.57 -1.38 0.25
CA ALA A 74 -5.13 -0.68 -0.96
C ALA A 74 -3.63 -0.35 -0.93
N ILE A 75 -3.13 0.19 0.19
CA ILE A 75 -1.70 0.52 0.38
C ILE A 75 -0.83 -0.75 0.30
N ASP A 76 -1.27 -1.84 0.95
CA ASP A 76 -0.54 -3.10 0.97
C ASP A 76 -0.44 -3.72 -0.44
N LEU A 77 -1.55 -3.72 -1.20
CA LEU A 77 -1.57 -4.22 -2.57
C LEU A 77 -0.77 -3.31 -3.53
N ALA A 78 -0.90 -1.99 -3.40
CA ALA A 78 -0.21 -1.01 -4.25
C ALA A 78 1.31 -1.10 -4.08
N SER A 79 1.77 -1.16 -2.82
CA SER A 79 3.19 -1.34 -2.51
C SER A 79 3.78 -2.58 -3.19
N ARG A 80 3.04 -3.70 -3.16
CA ARG A 80 3.47 -4.96 -3.78
C ARG A 80 3.47 -4.88 -5.31
N ALA A 81 2.47 -4.25 -5.91
CA ALA A 81 2.40 -4.03 -7.35
C ALA A 81 3.58 -3.18 -7.85
N ILE A 82 3.92 -2.10 -7.13
CA ILE A 82 5.05 -1.22 -7.46
C ILE A 82 6.37 -1.97 -7.36
N ILE A 83 6.60 -2.73 -6.27
CA ILE A 83 7.81 -3.54 -6.09
C ILE A 83 7.92 -4.58 -7.22
N CYS A 84 6.82 -5.28 -7.52
CA CYS A 84 6.73 -6.24 -8.61
C CYS A 84 7.12 -5.61 -9.96
N TRP A 85 6.60 -4.42 -10.26
CA TRP A 85 6.92 -3.68 -11.47
C TRP A 85 8.40 -3.33 -11.55
N GLN A 86 8.95 -2.73 -10.49
CA GLN A 86 10.36 -2.32 -10.45
C GLN A 86 11.33 -3.50 -10.62
N ASP A 87 10.98 -4.67 -10.09
CA ASP A 87 11.78 -5.88 -10.26
C ASP A 87 11.64 -6.46 -11.66
N ALA A 88 10.41 -6.51 -12.20
CA ALA A 88 10.10 -7.08 -13.49
C ALA A 88 10.71 -6.31 -14.68
N ILE A 89 10.77 -4.98 -14.59
CA ILE A 89 11.32 -4.13 -15.66
C ILE A 89 12.86 -4.14 -15.71
N LYS A 90 13.54 -4.78 -14.73
CA LYS A 90 15.00 -4.91 -14.75
C LYS A 90 15.41 -5.68 -16.01
N PRO A 91 16.43 -5.22 -16.77
CA PRO A 91 16.80 -5.81 -18.07
C PRO A 91 17.06 -7.33 -18.06
N ALA A 92 17.47 -7.88 -16.92
CA ALA A 92 17.74 -9.30 -16.76
C ALA A 92 16.49 -10.18 -16.47
N GLN A 93 15.32 -9.57 -16.23
CA GLN A 93 14.15 -10.25 -15.64
C GLN A 93 12.82 -10.06 -16.38
N LYS A 94 12.84 -9.64 -17.66
CA LYS A 94 11.63 -9.56 -18.51
C LYS A 94 11.04 -10.94 -18.83
N LYS A 95 10.42 -11.57 -17.84
CA LYS A 95 9.66 -12.82 -17.93
C LYS A 95 8.36 -12.62 -17.16
N ASP A 96 7.36 -13.44 -17.46
CA ASP A 96 6.18 -13.50 -16.61
C ASP A 96 6.59 -13.98 -15.22
N VAL A 97 6.25 -13.19 -14.20
CA VAL A 97 6.63 -13.49 -12.82
C VAL A 97 5.42 -13.27 -11.93
N VAL A 98 5.07 -14.29 -11.16
CA VAL A 98 4.17 -14.14 -10.01
C VAL A 98 4.98 -13.51 -8.90
N CYS A 99 4.62 -12.29 -8.51
CA CYS A 99 5.36 -11.52 -7.53
C CYS A 99 4.90 -11.84 -6.10
N SER A 100 3.58 -11.95 -5.90
CA SER A 100 3.02 -12.30 -4.59
C SER A 100 1.62 -12.89 -4.71
N GLU A 101 1.28 -13.70 -3.73
CA GLU A 101 -0.04 -14.23 -3.42
C GLU A 101 -0.40 -13.80 -2.01
N VAL A 102 -1.48 -13.05 -1.89
CA VAL A 102 -1.90 -12.40 -0.65
C VAL A 102 -3.15 -13.10 -0.16
N PHE A 103 -3.05 -13.77 0.99
CA PHE A 103 -4.17 -14.39 1.66
C PHE A 103 -4.81 -13.39 2.62
N LEU A 104 -6.05 -13.01 2.34
CA LEU A 104 -6.83 -12.10 3.18
C LEU A 104 -7.56 -12.89 4.26
N LYS A 105 -7.17 -12.68 5.52
CA LYS A 105 -7.89 -13.25 6.67
C LYS A 105 -9.10 -12.42 7.09
N THR A 106 -9.07 -11.14 6.77
CA THR A 106 -10.15 -10.19 7.06
C THR A 106 -10.49 -9.42 5.78
N HIS A 107 -11.78 -9.13 5.61
CA HIS A 107 -12.30 -8.32 4.52
C HIS A 107 -12.70 -6.96 5.08
N PRO A 108 -11.85 -5.92 4.96
CA PRO A 108 -12.06 -4.66 5.65
C PRO A 108 -13.11 -3.76 4.97
N GLY A 109 -13.67 -4.22 3.85
CA GLY A 109 -14.64 -3.50 3.05
C GLY A 109 -14.42 -3.76 1.56
N ARG A 110 -15.17 -3.00 0.76
CA ARG A 110 -15.07 -2.99 -0.70
C ARG A 110 -13.82 -2.23 -1.14
N LEU A 111 -13.09 -2.79 -2.10
CA LEU A 111 -11.94 -2.15 -2.75
C LEU A 111 -12.04 -2.31 -4.27
N THR A 112 -12.15 -1.18 -4.97
CA THR A 112 -12.20 -1.11 -6.44
C THR A 112 -10.83 -0.71 -7.02
N GLU A 113 -10.69 -0.79 -8.34
CA GLU A 113 -9.48 -0.27 -9.02
C GLU A 113 -9.32 1.24 -8.82
N TYR A 114 -10.43 1.98 -8.71
CA TYR A 114 -10.40 3.41 -8.41
C TYR A 114 -9.74 3.69 -7.06
N ASP A 115 -10.17 2.98 -6.01
CA ASP A 115 -9.62 3.12 -4.66
C ASP A 115 -8.12 2.80 -4.63
N PHE A 116 -7.73 1.74 -5.35
CA PHE A 116 -6.35 1.33 -5.51
C PHE A 116 -5.51 2.43 -6.21
N THR A 117 -5.98 2.92 -7.35
CA THR A 117 -5.29 3.94 -8.15
C THR A 117 -5.18 5.26 -7.40
N LYS A 118 -6.24 5.66 -6.71
CA LYS A 118 -6.23 6.86 -5.85
C LYS A 118 -5.22 6.78 -4.72
N VAL A 119 -5.04 5.60 -4.13
CA VAL A 119 -3.98 5.39 -3.13
C VAL A 119 -2.60 5.49 -3.77
N MET A 120 -2.41 4.93 -4.97
CA MET A 120 -1.13 5.11 -5.69
C MET A 120 -0.85 6.59 -5.95
N GLU A 121 -1.81 7.36 -6.45
CA GLU A 121 -1.65 8.80 -6.68
C GLU A 121 -1.27 9.51 -5.38
N THR A 122 -2.05 9.30 -4.31
CA THR A 122 -1.85 9.95 -3.01
C THR A 122 -0.48 9.61 -2.38
N GLN A 123 0.06 8.42 -2.65
CA GLN A 123 1.34 7.95 -2.11
C GLN A 123 2.52 8.16 -3.09
N GLY A 124 2.32 8.82 -4.24
CA GLY A 124 3.37 9.03 -5.25
C GLY A 124 3.77 7.77 -6.03
N GLY A 125 2.96 6.71 -5.97
CA GLY A 125 3.18 5.46 -6.69
C GLY A 125 3.07 5.60 -8.22
N CYS A 126 2.28 6.56 -8.70
CA CYS A 126 2.06 6.81 -10.13
C CYS A 126 3.31 7.29 -10.88
N GLU A 127 4.34 7.78 -10.19
CA GLU A 127 5.65 8.07 -10.81
C GLU A 127 6.37 6.79 -11.30
N VAL A 128 5.99 5.64 -10.75
CA VAL A 128 6.63 4.35 -11.01
C VAL A 128 5.72 3.41 -11.80
N LEU A 129 4.44 3.34 -11.42
CA LEU A 129 3.42 2.47 -12.00
C LEU A 129 2.17 3.30 -12.28
N GLN A 130 1.91 3.57 -13.55
CA GLN A 130 0.83 4.43 -14.02
C GLN A 130 -0.47 3.66 -14.25
N ASN A 131 -1.60 4.34 -14.10
CA ASN A 131 -2.91 3.77 -14.38
C ASN A 131 -3.95 4.85 -14.72
N TYR A 132 -4.11 5.18 -16.01
CA TYR A 132 -5.08 6.18 -16.44
C TYR A 132 -6.44 5.59 -16.87
N LEU A 133 -6.53 4.28 -17.10
CA LEU A 133 -7.74 3.61 -17.58
C LEU A 133 -8.17 2.58 -16.54
N LEU A 134 -9.38 2.72 -16.02
CA LEU A 134 -9.94 1.89 -14.95
C LEU A 134 -11.07 1.00 -15.47
N VAL A 135 -11.28 -0.13 -14.82
CA VAL A 135 -12.37 -1.06 -15.07
C VAL A 135 -13.39 -0.97 -13.93
N ASP A 136 -14.66 -0.78 -14.28
CA ASP A 136 -15.78 -0.78 -13.34
C ASP A 136 -16.27 -2.20 -12.96
N GLU A 137 -17.25 -2.29 -12.07
CA GLU A 137 -17.82 -3.56 -11.60
C GLU A 137 -18.55 -4.36 -12.71
N LEU A 138 -18.90 -3.70 -13.81
CA LEU A 138 -19.55 -4.30 -14.99
C LEU A 138 -18.53 -4.68 -16.08
N GLY A 139 -17.24 -4.40 -15.87
CA GLY A 139 -16.18 -4.59 -16.86
C GLY A 139 -16.09 -3.46 -17.89
N GLY A 140 -16.76 -2.33 -17.65
CA GLY A 140 -16.67 -1.13 -18.47
C GLY A 140 -15.39 -0.35 -18.17
N GLU A 141 -14.72 0.14 -19.21
CA GLU A 141 -13.51 0.94 -19.09
C GLU A 141 -13.86 2.44 -19.02
N TYR A 142 -13.20 3.19 -18.13
CA TYR A 142 -13.33 4.64 -18.02
C TYR A 142 -12.01 5.29 -17.61
N GLU A 143 -11.82 6.55 -18.01
CA GLU A 143 -10.62 7.31 -17.66
C GLU A 143 -10.63 7.70 -16.17
N TYR A 144 -9.47 7.55 -15.54
CA TYR A 144 -9.26 8.03 -14.18
C TYR A 144 -9.31 9.57 -14.13
N ASP A 145 -10.02 10.12 -13.15
CA ASP A 145 -10.22 11.57 -13.02
C ASP A 145 -9.07 12.30 -12.32
N GLY A 146 -8.07 11.57 -11.82
CA GLY A 146 -6.85 12.09 -11.19
C GLY A 146 -5.61 12.04 -12.08
N ASP A 147 -4.45 12.33 -11.50
CA ASP A 147 -3.15 12.32 -12.18
C ASP A 147 -2.37 11.04 -11.83
N CYS A 148 -2.62 9.97 -12.59
CA CYS A 148 -1.85 8.74 -12.49
C CYS A 148 -1.15 8.36 -13.81
N GLY A 149 -0.65 9.37 -14.52
CA GLY A 149 0.10 9.19 -15.76
C GLY A 149 -0.77 8.98 -17.00
N ASP A 150 -0.12 8.56 -18.10
CA ASP A 150 -0.72 8.36 -19.43
C ASP A 150 -0.63 6.92 -19.93
N GLN A 151 -0.12 6.01 -19.08
CA GLN A 151 0.00 4.59 -19.37
C GLN A 151 -0.91 3.77 -18.47
N ASP A 152 -1.51 2.75 -19.07
CA ASP A 152 -2.35 1.76 -18.40
C ASP A 152 -1.46 0.54 -18.17
N GLN A 153 -0.81 0.52 -17.00
CA GLN A 153 0.15 -0.52 -16.62
C GLN A 153 -0.45 -1.49 -15.60
N ILE A 154 -1.74 -1.39 -15.31
CA ILE A 154 -2.45 -2.24 -14.36
C ILE A 154 -3.57 -2.97 -15.09
N GLY A 155 -3.68 -4.27 -14.81
CA GLY A 155 -4.85 -5.04 -15.24
C GLY A 155 -5.60 -5.50 -14.01
N TRP A 156 -6.82 -4.98 -13.86
CA TRP A 156 -7.72 -5.34 -12.77
C TRP A 156 -8.58 -6.54 -13.15
N GLU A 157 -8.11 -7.73 -12.81
CA GLU A 157 -8.77 -9.01 -13.10
C GLU A 157 -9.40 -9.60 -11.83
N ILE A 158 -10.21 -8.80 -11.14
CA ILE A 158 -10.96 -9.23 -9.96
C ILE A 158 -12.37 -9.65 -10.38
N TYR A 159 -12.84 -10.82 -9.92
CA TYR A 159 -14.21 -11.24 -10.19
C TYR A 159 -15.21 -10.20 -9.67
N GLY A 160 -16.01 -9.62 -10.57
CA GLY A 160 -16.96 -8.55 -10.27
C GLY A 160 -16.34 -7.15 -10.11
N GLY A 161 -15.07 -6.96 -10.49
CA GLY A 161 -14.39 -5.65 -10.45
C GLY A 161 -14.11 -5.10 -9.04
N VAL A 162 -14.46 -5.83 -7.99
CA VAL A 162 -14.33 -5.38 -6.59
C VAL A 162 -13.79 -6.49 -5.71
N ILE A 163 -12.81 -6.15 -4.87
CA ILE A 163 -12.34 -7.02 -3.79
C ILE A 163 -13.27 -6.79 -2.60
N GLU A 164 -14.08 -7.79 -2.28
CA GLU A 164 -15.02 -7.77 -1.15
C GLU A 164 -15.01 -9.10 -0.39
N ASN A 165 -15.01 -10.23 -1.11
CA ASN A 165 -15.11 -11.58 -0.53
C ASN A 165 -13.96 -12.52 -0.95
N GLN A 166 -13.04 -12.04 -1.77
CA GLN A 166 -11.92 -12.80 -2.33
C GLN A 166 -10.87 -13.04 -1.24
N THR A 167 -10.55 -14.31 -0.98
CA THR A 167 -9.59 -14.71 0.07
C THR A 167 -8.15 -14.75 -0.42
N LEU A 168 -7.93 -14.80 -1.72
CA LEU A 168 -6.61 -14.89 -2.34
C LEU A 168 -6.49 -13.87 -3.46
N ILE A 169 -5.56 -12.93 -3.30
CA ILE A 169 -5.22 -11.93 -4.32
C ILE A 169 -3.84 -12.25 -4.88
N ARG A 170 -3.72 -12.47 -6.19
CA ARG A 170 -2.44 -12.72 -6.86
C ARG A 170 -2.01 -11.48 -7.64
N ILE A 171 -0.78 -11.05 -7.40
CA ILE A 171 -0.11 -9.97 -8.13
C ILE A 171 0.98 -10.58 -9.00
N LYS A 172 0.90 -10.37 -10.31
CA LYS A 172 1.90 -10.86 -11.26
C LYS A 172 2.25 -9.78 -12.30
N TYR A 173 3.45 -9.84 -12.83
CA TYR A 173 3.81 -9.11 -14.04
C TYR A 173 3.54 -9.98 -15.27
N ASP A 174 2.90 -9.38 -16.28
CA ASP A 174 2.59 -10.00 -17.56
C ASP A 174 3.39 -9.30 -18.67
N THR A 175 4.33 -10.03 -19.26
CA THR A 175 5.22 -9.50 -20.31
C THR A 175 4.50 -9.27 -21.63
N THR A 176 3.39 -9.98 -21.88
CA THR A 176 2.63 -9.84 -23.13
C THR A 176 1.87 -8.53 -23.15
N GLN A 177 1.24 -8.19 -22.02
CA GLN A 177 0.49 -6.94 -21.87
C GLN A 177 1.38 -5.79 -21.38
N ASN A 178 2.57 -6.09 -20.85
CA ASN A 178 3.43 -5.16 -20.12
C ASN A 178 2.67 -4.48 -18.96
N LYS A 179 1.95 -5.29 -18.18
CA LYS A 179 1.09 -4.84 -17.06
C LYS A 179 1.36 -5.62 -15.78
N ILE A 180 1.04 -5.00 -14.65
CA ILE A 180 0.81 -5.70 -13.38
C ILE A 180 -0.63 -6.15 -13.34
N LEU A 181 -0.85 -7.47 -13.29
CA LEU A 181 -2.18 -8.06 -13.17
C LEU A 181 -2.48 -8.36 -11.71
N ILE A 182 -3.57 -7.77 -11.21
CA ILE A 182 -4.13 -8.01 -9.89
C ILE A 182 -5.34 -8.93 -10.08
N LYS A 183 -5.24 -10.18 -9.61
CA LYS A 183 -6.24 -11.24 -9.79
C LYS A 183 -6.83 -11.67 -8.46
N GLY A 184 -8.14 -11.95 -8.42
CA GLY A 184 -8.84 -12.36 -7.20
C GLY A 184 -10.24 -12.89 -7.46
#